data_AF-A0A923Y622-F1
#
_entry.id   AF-A0A923Y622-F1
#
_cell.length_a   1.000
_cell.length_b   1.000
_cell.length_c   1.000
_cell.angle_alpha   90.00
_cell.angle_beta   90.00
_cell.angle_gamma   90.00
#
_symmetry.space_group_name_H-M   'P 1'
#
loop_
_entity.id
_entity.type
_entity.pdbx_description
1 polymer ?
#
loop_
_entity_poly.entity_id
_entity_poly.type
_entity_poly.pdbx_seq_one_letter_code
_entity_poly.pdbx_strand_id
1 'polypeptide(L)'
;PKRQTIRLSEILGSAVYNDAASQLTMGLGKDIVGNPVVADLAKMPHCLVAGTTGSGKSVGINAMILSLLYKAEARDVRLILIDPKMLEMSVYEGIPHLLCPVVTDMKLAANALNWGVGEMERRYKLMSKMGVRNLGGYNKKIDEAKERGELIPNPFSLTPEQPEPLDRLPNVVIVIDELADLMMVVGKKIEELIARLAQKARACGIHLILATQRPSVDVITGLIKANIPTRLSFQVSSKIDSRTILDQMGAEALLGMGDMLYMPSGTGLPIRVHGAFVSDEEVHRVVSYLKSQGEPNSIDGILEGGVLDDGPDALTSEGGVMGGGEGDAMYDQAVAIVLQHKRASISLVQRHLRIGYNRAARLLEQMEKSGLVSSMSTNGNRDIIVPARAE
;
A
#
# COMPACT_ATOMS: atom_id res chain seq x y z
N PRO A 1 -33.21 23.55 -16.52
CA PRO A 1 -32.80 23.02 -15.19
C PRO A 1 -31.31 23.30 -14.91
N LYS A 2 -30.98 23.85 -13.73
CA LYS A 2 -29.59 24.10 -13.30
C LYS A 2 -29.11 22.92 -12.46
N ARG A 3 -28.00 22.29 -12.84
CA ARG A 3 -27.40 21.17 -12.08
C ARG A 3 -26.95 21.67 -10.71
N GLN A 4 -27.35 20.98 -9.65
CA GLN A 4 -26.87 21.25 -8.28
C GLN A 4 -25.56 20.49 -8.05
N THR A 5 -24.56 21.16 -7.50
CA THR A 5 -23.32 20.53 -7.04
C THR A 5 -23.56 19.85 -5.70
N ILE A 6 -23.14 18.60 -5.58
CA ILE A 6 -23.19 17.84 -4.33
C ILE A 6 -21.84 17.98 -3.66
N ARG A 7 -21.76 18.65 -2.51
CA ARG A 7 -20.47 18.81 -1.80
C ARG A 7 -20.14 17.56 -0.98
N LEU A 8 -18.85 17.23 -0.88
CA LEU A 8 -18.37 16.15 -0.02
C LEU A 8 -18.83 16.33 1.44
N SER A 9 -18.83 17.56 1.95
CA SER A 9 -19.32 17.86 3.30
C SER A 9 -20.79 17.45 3.54
N GLU A 10 -21.64 17.45 2.52
CA GLU A 10 -23.02 16.96 2.64
C GLU A 10 -23.08 15.44 2.86
N ILE A 11 -22.14 14.71 2.26
CA ILE A 11 -22.07 13.25 2.38
C ILE A 11 -21.44 12.87 3.72
N LEU A 12 -20.32 13.49 4.07
CA LEU A 12 -19.63 13.26 5.35
C LEU A 12 -20.49 13.74 6.54
N GLY A 13 -21.32 14.77 6.35
CA GLY A 13 -22.27 15.24 7.36
C GLY A 13 -23.51 14.36 7.52
N SER A 14 -23.71 13.35 6.66
CA SER A 14 -24.89 12.49 6.73
C SER A 14 -24.81 11.46 7.87
N ALA A 15 -25.97 11.09 8.42
CA ALA A 15 -26.06 10.03 9.43
C ALA A 15 -25.49 8.70 8.93
N VAL A 16 -25.78 8.34 7.67
CA VAL A 16 -25.31 7.07 7.08
C VAL A 16 -23.78 6.98 7.05
N TYR A 17 -23.07 8.09 6.84
CA TYR A 17 -21.61 8.12 6.92
C TYR A 17 -21.12 8.12 8.38
N ASN A 18 -21.68 8.99 9.23
CA ASN A 18 -21.20 9.15 10.61
C ASN A 18 -21.44 7.91 11.47
N ASP A 19 -22.61 7.29 11.35
CA ASP A 19 -23.00 6.11 12.12
C ASP A 19 -22.35 4.81 11.60
N ALA A 20 -21.70 4.85 10.43
CA ALA A 20 -20.99 3.70 9.90
C ALA A 20 -19.81 3.31 10.79
N ALA A 21 -19.79 2.05 11.26
CA ALA A 21 -18.76 1.55 12.15
C ALA A 21 -17.40 1.30 11.46
N SER A 22 -17.38 1.17 10.13
CA SER A 22 -16.15 0.86 9.39
C SER A 22 -15.26 2.10 9.28
N GLN A 23 -13.98 1.92 9.63
CA GLN A 23 -12.92 2.91 9.39
C GLN A 23 -12.62 3.10 7.89
N LEU A 24 -13.13 2.20 7.04
CA LEU A 24 -12.98 2.25 5.59
C LEU A 24 -14.27 2.68 4.87
N THR A 25 -15.09 3.48 5.55
CA THR A 25 -16.30 4.06 4.97
C THR A 25 -15.92 5.20 4.01
N MET A 26 -16.45 5.17 2.79
CA MET A 26 -16.22 6.14 1.73
C MET A 26 -17.54 6.81 1.32
N GLY A 27 -17.58 8.14 1.31
CA GLY A 27 -18.69 8.90 0.76
C GLY A 27 -18.60 8.94 -0.76
N LEU A 28 -19.60 8.39 -1.45
CA LEU A 28 -19.62 8.35 -2.91
C LEU A 28 -20.30 9.57 -3.52
N GLY A 29 -21.44 9.98 -2.96
CA GLY A 29 -22.27 11.05 -3.54
C GLY A 29 -23.73 10.92 -3.16
N LYS A 30 -24.65 11.31 -4.04
CA LYS A 30 -26.09 11.07 -3.88
C LYS A 30 -26.66 10.20 -4.99
N ASP A 31 -27.67 9.42 -4.69
CA ASP A 31 -28.45 8.71 -5.72
C ASP A 31 -29.30 9.69 -6.55
N ILE A 32 -30.06 9.15 -7.50
CA ILE A 32 -30.93 9.93 -8.40
C ILE A 32 -32.10 10.64 -7.70
N VAL A 33 -32.44 10.27 -6.47
CA VAL A 33 -33.49 10.93 -5.67
C VAL A 33 -32.91 11.85 -4.59
N GLY A 34 -31.58 11.91 -4.45
CA GLY A 34 -30.87 12.82 -3.56
C GLY A 34 -30.42 12.22 -2.22
N ASN A 35 -30.56 10.91 -2.00
CA ASN A 35 -30.11 10.27 -0.78
C ASN A 35 -28.59 10.12 -0.76
N PRO A 36 -27.90 10.35 0.38
CA PRO A 36 -26.48 10.08 0.51
C PRO A 36 -26.15 8.60 0.24
N VAL A 37 -25.16 8.36 -0.60
CA VAL A 37 -24.63 7.04 -0.92
C VAL A 37 -23.23 6.91 -0.34
N VAL A 38 -23.05 5.92 0.53
CA VAL A 38 -21.76 5.56 1.13
C VAL A 38 -21.42 4.11 0.82
N ALA A 39 -20.14 3.82 0.79
CA ALA A 39 -19.58 2.50 0.55
C ALA A 39 -18.63 2.12 1.69
N ASP A 40 -18.42 0.82 1.90
CA ASP A 40 -17.47 0.29 2.88
C ASP A 40 -16.44 -0.57 2.14
N LEU A 41 -15.21 -0.07 2.02
CA LEU A 41 -14.13 -0.75 1.31
C LEU A 41 -13.75 -2.07 1.99
N ALA A 42 -14.00 -2.26 3.29
CA ALA A 42 -13.76 -3.54 3.96
C ALA A 42 -14.72 -4.65 3.46
N LYS A 43 -15.95 -4.26 3.10
CA LYS A 43 -16.97 -5.16 2.51
C LYS A 43 -16.78 -5.32 1.00
N MET A 44 -16.22 -4.30 0.36
CA MET A 44 -15.84 -4.22 -1.05
C MET A 44 -14.32 -4.33 -1.16
N PRO A 45 -13.69 -5.44 -0.74
CA PRO A 45 -12.29 -5.49 -0.30
C PRO A 45 -11.31 -4.81 -1.25
N HIS A 46 -11.62 -4.81 -2.54
CA HIS A 46 -10.96 -4.05 -3.58
C HIS A 46 -12.03 -3.40 -4.47
N CYS A 47 -11.73 -2.22 -5.03
CA CYS A 47 -12.58 -1.58 -6.02
C CYS A 47 -11.79 -1.11 -7.26
N LEU A 48 -12.44 -1.23 -8.42
CA LEU A 48 -11.95 -0.72 -9.70
C LEU A 48 -12.71 0.56 -10.05
N VAL A 49 -11.99 1.62 -10.37
CA VAL A 49 -12.50 2.94 -10.74
C VAL A 49 -12.06 3.27 -12.16
N ALA A 50 -12.98 3.67 -13.02
CA ALA A 50 -12.62 4.04 -14.38
C ALA A 50 -13.45 5.22 -14.91
N GLY A 51 -12.87 5.97 -15.83
CA GLY A 51 -13.53 7.12 -16.45
C GLY A 51 -12.57 7.94 -17.29
N THR A 52 -13.07 8.58 -18.34
CA THR A 52 -12.24 9.42 -19.22
C THR A 52 -11.82 10.71 -18.53
N THR A 53 -10.85 11.43 -19.11
CA THR A 53 -10.47 12.77 -18.65
C THR A 53 -11.69 13.69 -18.58
N GLY A 54 -11.83 14.45 -17.49
CA GLY A 54 -12.98 15.34 -17.27
C GLY A 54 -14.29 14.67 -16.81
N SER A 55 -14.32 13.33 -16.72
CA SER A 55 -15.49 12.59 -16.23
C SER A 55 -15.79 12.79 -14.74
N GLY A 56 -14.79 13.22 -13.96
CA GLY A 56 -14.85 13.36 -12.51
C GLY A 56 -14.10 12.27 -11.72
N LYS A 57 -13.38 11.36 -12.40
CA LYS A 57 -12.59 10.28 -11.78
C LYS A 57 -11.70 10.78 -10.63
N SER A 58 -10.83 11.75 -10.89
CA SER A 58 -9.84 12.22 -9.91
C SER A 58 -10.50 12.89 -8.69
N VAL A 59 -11.55 13.68 -8.91
CA VAL A 59 -12.37 14.26 -7.83
C VAL A 59 -13.02 13.16 -6.99
N GLY A 60 -13.52 12.09 -7.63
CA GLY A 60 -14.07 10.93 -6.94
C GLY A 60 -13.04 10.17 -6.09
N ILE A 61 -11.81 10.00 -6.60
CA ILE A 61 -10.70 9.38 -5.83
C ILE A 61 -10.35 10.26 -4.63
N ASN A 62 -10.25 11.58 -4.82
CA ASN A 62 -10.03 12.51 -3.71
C ASN A 62 -11.16 12.45 -2.67
N ALA A 63 -12.41 12.36 -3.11
CA ALA A 63 -13.54 12.16 -2.19
C ALA A 63 -13.43 10.85 -1.40
N MET A 64 -12.98 9.76 -2.02
CA MET A 64 -12.73 8.48 -1.33
C MET A 64 -11.59 8.60 -0.31
N ILE A 65 -10.44 9.17 -0.70
CA ILE A 65 -9.29 9.34 0.20
C ILE A 65 -9.66 10.22 1.39
N LEU A 66 -10.27 11.39 1.14
CA LEU A 66 -10.71 12.28 2.22
C LEU A 66 -11.75 11.61 3.12
N SER A 67 -12.65 10.79 2.58
CA SER A 67 -13.58 10.03 3.40
C SER A 67 -12.86 9.09 4.37
N LEU A 68 -11.74 8.48 3.99
CA LEU A 68 -10.92 7.68 4.90
C LEU A 68 -10.25 8.56 5.96
N LEU A 69 -9.69 9.70 5.54
CA LEU A 69 -8.96 10.62 6.42
C LEU A 69 -9.86 11.32 7.46
N TYR A 70 -11.14 11.55 7.14
CA TYR A 70 -12.13 12.07 8.08
C TYR A 70 -12.65 10.99 9.05
N LYS A 71 -12.52 9.71 8.70
CA LYS A 71 -13.03 8.60 9.52
C LYS A 71 -11.97 8.06 10.47
N ALA A 72 -10.71 7.99 10.03
CA ALA A 72 -9.67 7.21 10.66
C ALA A 72 -8.38 8.00 10.93
N GLU A 73 -7.77 7.72 12.09
CA GLU A 73 -6.42 8.16 12.41
C GLU A 73 -5.36 7.29 11.72
N ALA A 74 -4.11 7.78 11.66
CA ALA A 74 -2.99 7.05 11.03
C ALA A 74 -2.67 5.70 11.71
N ARG A 75 -3.08 5.51 12.98
CA ARG A 75 -2.97 4.23 13.70
C ARG A 75 -3.99 3.17 13.24
N ASP A 76 -5.07 3.60 12.61
CA ASP A 76 -6.19 2.74 12.19
C ASP A 76 -6.17 2.48 10.69
N VAL A 77 -5.75 3.47 9.90
CA VAL A 77 -5.64 3.38 8.44
C VAL A 77 -4.33 3.97 7.95
N ARG A 78 -3.64 3.23 7.08
CA ARG A 78 -2.39 3.60 6.42
C ARG A 78 -2.57 3.59 4.90
N LEU A 79 -1.88 4.48 4.21
CA LEU A 79 -2.02 4.67 2.76
C LEU A 79 -0.70 4.40 2.02
N ILE A 80 -0.81 3.78 0.85
CA ILE A 80 0.22 3.79 -0.19
C ILE A 80 -0.44 4.39 -1.43
N LEU A 81 0.10 5.51 -1.91
CA LEU A 81 -0.44 6.23 -3.07
C LEU A 81 0.54 6.10 -4.23
N ILE A 82 0.06 5.61 -5.38
CA ILE A 82 0.84 5.44 -6.60
C ILE A 82 0.26 6.37 -7.68
N ASP A 83 1.00 7.42 -7.99
CA ASP A 83 0.65 8.48 -8.94
C ASP A 83 1.77 8.66 -9.97
N PRO A 84 1.77 7.87 -11.06
CA PRO A 84 2.82 7.92 -12.07
C PRO A 84 2.87 9.26 -12.83
N LYS A 85 1.81 10.08 -12.75
CA LYS A 85 1.72 11.38 -13.44
C LYS A 85 2.06 12.56 -12.53
N MET A 86 2.13 12.36 -11.22
CA MET A 86 2.36 13.39 -10.20
C MET A 86 1.31 14.50 -10.14
N LEU A 87 0.12 14.28 -10.70
CA LEU A 87 -0.89 15.32 -10.87
C LEU A 87 -1.97 15.27 -9.80
N GLU A 88 -2.35 14.08 -9.35
CA GLU A 88 -3.63 13.88 -8.66
C GLU A 88 -3.44 13.66 -7.17
N MET A 89 -2.40 12.91 -6.77
CA MET A 89 -2.19 12.50 -5.37
C MET A 89 -0.92 13.08 -4.74
N SER A 90 -0.08 13.78 -5.50
CA SER A 90 1.11 14.47 -4.97
C SER A 90 0.78 15.48 -3.86
N VAL A 91 -0.43 16.02 -3.85
CA VAL A 91 -0.94 16.90 -2.77
C VAL A 91 -0.90 16.24 -1.40
N TYR A 92 -1.07 14.91 -1.31
CA TYR A 92 -1.07 14.17 -0.04
C TYR A 92 0.32 13.89 0.53
N GLU A 93 1.40 14.22 -0.20
CA GLU A 93 2.77 13.96 0.24
C GLU A 93 2.99 14.47 1.67
N GLY A 94 3.56 13.64 2.55
CA GLY A 94 3.85 14.01 3.93
C GLY A 94 2.70 13.97 4.93
N ILE A 95 1.49 13.51 4.58
CA ILE A 95 0.47 13.26 5.62
C ILE A 95 0.91 12.10 6.54
N PRO A 96 0.53 12.14 7.83
CA PRO A 96 0.91 11.11 8.79
C PRO A 96 0.49 9.71 8.37
N HIS A 97 -0.60 9.54 7.59
CA HIS A 97 -1.13 8.25 7.12
C HIS A 97 -0.28 7.52 6.06
N LEU A 98 0.64 8.20 5.39
CA LEU A 98 1.45 7.59 4.31
C LEU A 98 2.51 6.64 4.87
N LEU A 99 2.58 5.42 4.30
CA LEU A 99 3.61 4.41 4.62
C LEU A 99 4.93 4.65 3.89
N CYS A 100 4.88 5.34 2.76
CA CYS A 100 6.01 5.76 1.97
C CYS A 100 5.63 7.05 1.22
N PRO A 101 6.60 7.80 0.68
CA PRO A 101 6.33 8.91 -0.22
C PRO A 101 5.43 8.48 -1.38
N VAL A 102 4.66 9.43 -1.93
CA VAL A 102 3.81 9.17 -3.10
C VAL A 102 4.69 8.58 -4.21
N VAL A 103 4.31 7.40 -4.68
CA VAL A 103 5.13 6.60 -5.58
C VAL A 103 4.87 7.05 -7.01
N THR A 104 5.88 7.65 -7.61
CA THR A 104 5.79 8.20 -8.97
C THR A 104 6.53 7.34 -10.00
N ASP A 105 7.56 6.62 -9.57
CA ASP A 105 8.31 5.69 -10.41
C ASP A 105 7.58 4.34 -10.48
N MET A 106 7.34 3.87 -11.71
CA MET A 106 6.58 2.66 -11.97
C MET A 106 7.29 1.37 -11.53
N LYS A 107 8.63 1.36 -11.49
CA LYS A 107 9.40 0.24 -10.94
C LYS A 107 9.29 0.21 -9.41
N LEU A 108 9.31 1.38 -8.76
CA LEU A 108 9.10 1.48 -7.32
C LEU A 108 7.65 1.09 -6.93
N ALA A 109 6.66 1.36 -7.79
CA ALA A 109 5.29 0.89 -7.57
C ALA A 109 5.19 -0.64 -7.52
N ALA A 110 5.95 -1.35 -8.36
CA ALA A 110 6.03 -2.82 -8.27
C ALA A 110 6.60 -3.29 -6.92
N ASN A 111 7.58 -2.56 -6.37
CA ASN A 111 8.15 -2.86 -5.05
C ASN A 111 7.12 -2.65 -3.94
N ALA A 112 6.35 -1.56 -3.99
CA ALA A 112 5.29 -1.29 -3.01
C ALA A 112 4.19 -2.36 -3.03
N LEU A 113 3.79 -2.85 -4.21
CA LEU A 113 2.85 -3.96 -4.32
C LEU A 113 3.44 -5.27 -3.80
N ASN A 114 4.73 -5.53 -4.07
CA ASN A 114 5.42 -6.71 -3.54
C ASN A 114 5.54 -6.67 -2.01
N TRP A 115 5.82 -5.50 -1.44
CA TRP A 115 5.76 -5.28 0.01
C TRP A 115 4.36 -5.57 0.54
N GLY A 116 3.31 -5.09 -0.13
CA GLY A 116 1.93 -5.37 0.25
C GLY A 116 1.62 -6.86 0.30
N VAL A 117 2.15 -7.65 -0.65
CA VAL A 117 2.01 -9.11 -0.68
C VAL A 117 2.70 -9.75 0.52
N GLY A 118 3.94 -9.39 0.84
CA GLY A 118 4.61 -10.01 1.97
C GLY A 118 4.11 -9.50 3.33
N GLU A 119 3.61 -8.27 3.43
CA GLU A 119 2.87 -7.79 4.61
C GLU A 119 1.57 -8.58 4.81
N MET A 120 0.83 -8.86 3.73
CA MET A 120 -0.32 -9.78 3.79
C MET A 120 0.08 -11.14 4.37
N GLU A 121 1.19 -11.72 3.93
CA GLU A 121 1.66 -13.02 4.41
C GLU A 121 2.13 -12.99 5.86
N ARG A 122 2.86 -11.96 6.27
CA ARG A 122 3.24 -11.71 7.66
C ARG A 122 2.00 -11.65 8.55
N ARG A 123 0.98 -10.89 8.15
CA ARG A 123 -0.28 -10.78 8.89
C ARG A 123 -1.02 -12.11 8.97
N TYR A 124 -1.02 -12.90 7.90
CA TYR A 124 -1.59 -14.25 7.94
C TYR A 124 -0.88 -15.17 8.92
N LYS A 125 0.47 -15.16 8.95
CA LYS A 125 1.26 -15.92 9.93
C LYS A 125 0.91 -15.50 11.36
N LEU A 126 0.84 -14.19 11.64
CA LEU A 126 0.42 -13.65 12.94
C LEU A 126 -1.01 -14.06 13.30
N MET A 127 -1.98 -13.86 12.42
CA MET A 127 -3.38 -14.22 12.67
C MET A 127 -3.56 -15.71 12.93
N SER A 128 -2.88 -16.56 12.17
CA SER A 128 -2.88 -18.01 12.37
C SER A 128 -2.34 -18.37 13.74
N LYS A 129 -1.19 -17.82 14.14
CA LYS A 129 -0.59 -18.10 15.45
C LYS A 129 -1.41 -17.56 16.62
N MET A 130 -2.09 -16.45 16.40
CA MET A 130 -3.04 -15.86 17.34
C MET A 130 -4.40 -16.55 17.33
N GLY A 131 -4.66 -17.51 16.44
CA GLY A 131 -5.95 -18.22 16.35
C GLY A 131 -7.12 -17.31 15.98
N VAL A 132 -6.90 -16.31 15.12
CA VAL A 132 -7.93 -15.36 14.65
C VAL A 132 -8.07 -15.42 13.14
N ARG A 133 -9.26 -15.07 12.63
CA ARG A 133 -9.59 -15.21 11.20
C ARG A 133 -9.39 -13.94 10.38
N ASN A 134 -9.29 -12.78 11.03
CA ASN A 134 -9.18 -11.49 10.36
C ASN A 134 -8.52 -10.43 11.26
N LEU A 135 -8.16 -9.29 10.66
CA LEU A 135 -7.52 -8.16 11.31
C LEU A 135 -8.33 -7.61 12.50
N GLY A 136 -9.66 -7.56 12.38
CA GLY A 136 -10.52 -7.11 13.48
C GLY A 136 -10.41 -8.01 14.72
N GLY A 137 -10.39 -9.33 14.52
CA GLY A 137 -10.17 -10.30 15.59
C GLY A 137 -8.76 -10.23 16.18
N TYR A 138 -7.75 -9.95 15.34
CA TYR A 138 -6.38 -9.70 15.80
C TYR A 138 -6.32 -8.47 16.71
N ASN A 139 -6.80 -7.31 16.24
CA ASN A 139 -6.77 -6.07 17.00
C ASN A 139 -7.55 -6.17 18.31
N LYS A 140 -8.72 -6.83 18.29
CA LYS A 140 -9.50 -7.08 19.50
C LYS A 140 -8.71 -7.85 20.57
N LYS A 141 -7.96 -8.89 20.19
CA LYS A 141 -7.11 -9.62 21.15
C LYS A 141 -6.00 -8.76 21.73
N ILE A 142 -5.40 -7.88 20.92
CA ILE A 142 -4.36 -6.96 21.38
C ILE A 142 -4.95 -5.95 22.36
N ASP A 143 -6.13 -5.40 22.07
CA ASP A 143 -6.82 -4.46 22.96
C ASP A 143 -7.17 -5.09 24.31
N GLU A 144 -7.77 -6.27 24.28
CA GLU A 144 -8.16 -7.00 25.50
C GLU A 144 -6.94 -7.33 26.38
N ALA A 145 -5.79 -7.66 25.79
CA ALA A 145 -4.55 -7.87 26.54
C ALA A 145 -4.04 -6.56 27.16
N LYS A 146 -4.04 -5.47 26.39
CA LYS A 146 -3.62 -4.15 26.86
C LYS A 146 -4.49 -3.64 28.01
N GLU A 147 -5.81 -3.87 27.94
CA GLU A 147 -6.75 -3.53 29.03
C GLU A 147 -6.46 -4.30 30.33
N ARG A 148 -5.91 -5.52 30.23
CA ARG A 148 -5.44 -6.30 31.38
C ARG A 148 -4.02 -5.93 31.84
N GLY A 149 -3.35 -4.99 31.17
CA GLY A 149 -1.95 -4.66 31.44
C GLY A 149 -0.96 -5.74 30.96
N GLU A 150 -1.40 -6.62 30.08
CA GLU A 150 -0.59 -7.69 29.50
C GLU A 150 -0.06 -7.27 28.12
N LEU A 151 1.16 -7.72 27.78
CA LEU A 151 1.73 -7.58 26.46
C LEU A 151 1.79 -8.94 25.77
N ILE A 152 1.27 -9.03 24.55
CA ILE A 152 1.33 -10.27 23.77
C ILE A 152 2.69 -10.31 23.07
N PRO A 153 3.57 -11.30 23.34
CA PRO A 153 4.88 -11.37 22.70
C PRO A 153 4.75 -11.73 21.21
N ASN A 154 5.65 -11.20 20.36
CA ASN A 154 5.73 -11.59 18.96
C ASN A 154 6.23 -13.04 18.83
N PRO A 155 5.41 -13.97 18.32
CA PRO A 155 5.80 -15.38 18.18
C PRO A 155 6.87 -15.63 17.10
N PHE A 156 7.19 -14.63 16.28
CA PHE A 156 8.21 -14.68 15.24
C PHE A 156 9.38 -13.71 15.50
N SER A 157 9.58 -13.31 16.76
CA SER A 157 10.71 -12.47 17.14
C SER A 157 12.05 -13.12 16.79
N LEU A 158 13.01 -12.31 16.34
CA LEU A 158 14.40 -12.74 16.15
C LEU A 158 15.12 -12.97 17.48
N THR A 159 14.55 -12.50 18.60
CA THR A 159 15.04 -12.71 19.97
C THR A 159 14.00 -13.48 20.80
N PRO A 160 13.86 -14.81 20.62
CA PRO A 160 12.80 -15.60 21.27
C PRO A 160 12.83 -15.56 22.80
N GLU A 161 13.98 -15.28 23.40
CA GLU A 161 14.14 -15.15 24.85
C GLU A 161 13.56 -13.84 25.41
N GLN A 162 13.51 -12.79 24.58
CA GLN A 162 12.97 -11.48 24.90
C GLN A 162 12.19 -10.94 23.68
N PRO A 163 11.03 -11.54 23.37
CA PRO A 163 10.25 -11.16 22.20
C PRO A 163 9.66 -9.77 22.40
N GLU A 164 9.77 -8.92 21.38
CA GLU A 164 9.10 -7.63 21.35
C GLU A 164 7.56 -7.82 21.38
N PRO A 165 6.81 -6.92 22.04
CA PRO A 165 5.36 -7.04 22.09
C PRO A 165 4.73 -6.75 20.72
N LEU A 166 3.62 -7.43 20.44
CA LEU A 166 2.78 -7.13 19.30
C LEU A 166 1.92 -5.90 19.56
N ASP A 167 1.80 -5.06 18.53
CA ASP A 167 0.92 -3.90 18.51
C ASP A 167 -0.31 -4.13 17.62
N ARG A 168 -1.29 -3.23 17.74
CA ARG A 168 -2.41 -3.17 16.79
C ARG A 168 -1.88 -2.96 15.38
N LEU A 169 -2.55 -3.57 14.42
CA LEU A 169 -2.24 -3.43 13.01
C LEU A 169 -3.29 -2.56 12.31
N PRO A 170 -2.89 -1.53 11.56
CA PRO A 170 -3.81 -0.68 10.81
C PRO A 170 -4.32 -1.39 9.55
N ASN A 171 -5.47 -0.98 9.04
CA ASN A 171 -5.84 -1.28 7.66
C ASN A 171 -4.87 -0.56 6.71
N VAL A 172 -4.53 -1.19 5.59
CA VAL A 172 -3.69 -0.58 4.54
C VAL A 172 -4.54 -0.42 3.30
N VAL A 173 -4.59 0.78 2.74
CA VAL A 173 -5.26 1.05 1.46
C VAL A 173 -4.21 1.48 0.44
N ILE A 174 -4.09 0.70 -0.63
CA ILE A 174 -3.20 0.97 -1.75
C ILE A 174 -4.05 1.58 -2.87
N VAL A 175 -3.75 2.83 -3.24
CA VAL A 175 -4.46 3.57 -4.29
C VAL A 175 -3.52 3.75 -5.48
N ILE A 176 -3.98 3.31 -6.66
CA ILE A 176 -3.28 3.50 -7.92
C ILE A 176 -4.14 4.40 -8.80
N ASP A 177 -3.68 5.61 -9.14
CA ASP A 177 -4.48 6.54 -9.96
C ASP A 177 -4.61 6.10 -11.43
N GLU A 178 -3.53 5.57 -12.01
CA GLU A 178 -3.49 5.14 -13.41
C GLU A 178 -2.83 3.78 -13.55
N LEU A 179 -3.63 2.73 -13.40
CA LEU A 179 -3.19 1.34 -13.55
C LEU A 179 -2.59 1.08 -14.93
N ALA A 180 -3.10 1.74 -15.97
CA ALA A 180 -2.63 1.53 -17.34
C ALA A 180 -1.14 1.87 -17.51
N ASP A 181 -0.63 2.89 -16.81
CA ASP A 181 0.80 3.24 -16.89
C ASP A 181 1.68 2.13 -16.29
N LEU A 182 1.25 1.55 -15.17
CA LEU A 182 1.94 0.41 -14.55
C LEU A 182 1.94 -0.82 -15.46
N MET A 183 0.79 -1.12 -16.07
CA MET A 183 0.63 -2.25 -16.99
C MET A 183 1.46 -2.08 -18.26
N MET A 184 1.64 -0.86 -18.75
CA MET A 184 2.45 -0.62 -19.96
C MET A 184 3.96 -0.76 -19.70
N VAL A 185 4.44 -0.41 -18.51
CA VAL A 185 5.88 -0.39 -18.23
C VAL A 185 6.38 -1.66 -17.58
N VAL A 186 5.63 -2.20 -16.61
CA VAL A 186 6.04 -3.40 -15.87
C VAL A 186 5.25 -4.64 -16.32
N GLY A 187 4.03 -4.45 -16.85
CA GLY A 187 3.27 -5.52 -17.49
C GLY A 187 2.79 -6.60 -16.51
N LYS A 188 2.94 -7.85 -16.92
CA LYS A 188 2.36 -9.04 -16.29
C LYS A 188 2.68 -9.18 -14.79
N LYS A 189 3.85 -8.73 -14.34
CA LYS A 189 4.24 -8.78 -12.93
C LYS A 189 3.30 -7.93 -12.04
N ILE A 190 2.84 -6.77 -12.52
CA ILE A 190 1.89 -5.93 -11.78
C ILE A 190 0.54 -6.65 -11.66
N GLU A 191 0.07 -7.23 -12.75
CA GLU A 191 -1.17 -8.00 -12.78
C GLU A 191 -1.15 -9.16 -11.78
N GLU A 192 -0.07 -9.94 -11.73
CA GLU A 192 0.11 -11.05 -10.80
C GLU A 192 0.10 -10.59 -9.33
N LEU A 193 0.78 -9.49 -9.01
CA LEU A 193 0.79 -8.92 -7.66
C LEU A 193 -0.59 -8.41 -7.23
N ILE A 194 -1.28 -7.70 -8.13
CA ILE A 194 -2.65 -7.22 -7.89
C ILE A 194 -3.59 -8.40 -7.68
N ALA A 195 -3.50 -9.45 -8.50
CA ALA A 195 -4.32 -10.66 -8.36
C ALA A 195 -4.11 -11.32 -7.00
N ARG A 196 -2.85 -11.50 -6.60
CA ARG A 196 -2.49 -12.16 -5.35
C ARG A 196 -3.01 -11.38 -4.15
N LEU A 197 -2.88 -10.05 -4.17
CA LEU A 197 -3.48 -9.18 -3.17
C LEU A 197 -5.01 -9.32 -3.20
N ALA A 198 -5.64 -9.11 -4.34
CA ALA A 198 -7.10 -9.09 -4.46
C ALA A 198 -7.77 -10.41 -4.00
N GLN A 199 -7.08 -11.53 -4.13
CA GLN A 199 -7.56 -12.85 -3.70
C GLN A 199 -7.52 -13.07 -2.19
N LYS A 200 -6.54 -12.51 -1.49
CA LYS A 200 -6.19 -12.92 -0.11
C LYS A 200 -6.14 -11.77 0.88
N ALA A 201 -5.99 -10.53 0.44
CA ALA A 201 -5.72 -9.39 1.30
C ALA A 201 -6.90 -8.96 2.20
N ARG A 202 -8.13 -9.34 1.85
CA ARG A 202 -9.35 -8.94 2.61
C ARG A 202 -9.25 -9.23 4.10
N ALA A 203 -8.84 -10.45 4.47
CA ALA A 203 -8.86 -10.86 5.87
C ALA A 203 -7.77 -10.16 6.70
N CYS A 204 -6.64 -9.81 6.08
CA CYS A 204 -5.53 -9.13 6.74
C CYS A 204 -5.65 -7.59 6.72
N GLY A 205 -6.77 -7.06 6.20
CA GLY A 205 -7.06 -5.62 6.16
C GLY A 205 -6.15 -4.85 5.20
N ILE A 206 -5.82 -5.45 4.05
CA ILE A 206 -5.15 -4.74 2.96
C ILE A 206 -6.15 -4.62 1.79
N HIS A 207 -6.30 -3.42 1.27
CA HIS A 207 -7.36 -3.05 0.32
C HIS A 207 -6.76 -2.32 -0.89
N LEU A 208 -7.41 -2.46 -2.05
CA LEU A 208 -6.95 -1.86 -3.30
C LEU A 208 -8.02 -0.93 -3.87
N ILE A 209 -7.62 0.27 -4.27
CA ILE A 209 -8.39 1.17 -5.12
C ILE A 209 -7.59 1.33 -6.42
N LEU A 210 -8.04 0.66 -7.47
CA LEU A 210 -7.36 0.70 -8.77
C LEU A 210 -8.12 1.63 -9.69
N ALA A 211 -7.48 2.69 -10.17
CA ALA A 211 -8.07 3.62 -11.09
C ALA A 211 -7.40 3.58 -12.47
N THR A 212 -8.16 3.91 -13.52
CA THR A 212 -7.63 4.05 -14.88
C THR A 212 -8.47 5.03 -15.70
N GLN A 213 -7.81 5.80 -16.57
CA GLN A 213 -8.51 6.58 -17.61
C GLN A 213 -8.60 5.83 -18.94
N ARG A 214 -7.94 4.68 -19.04
CA ARG A 214 -7.91 3.80 -20.23
C ARG A 214 -8.60 2.47 -19.91
N PRO A 215 -9.94 2.41 -20.03
CA PRO A 215 -10.71 1.20 -19.75
C PRO A 215 -10.67 0.20 -20.92
N SER A 216 -9.46 -0.19 -21.35
CA SER A 216 -9.26 -1.23 -22.37
C SER A 216 -9.14 -2.62 -21.74
N VAL A 217 -9.35 -3.66 -22.55
CA VAL A 217 -9.24 -5.07 -22.12
C VAL A 217 -7.81 -5.42 -21.70
N ASP A 218 -6.81 -4.72 -22.25
CA ASP A 218 -5.40 -4.92 -21.92
C ASP A 218 -5.04 -4.35 -20.53
N VAL A 219 -5.81 -3.37 -20.04
CA VAL A 219 -5.61 -2.77 -18.71
C VAL A 219 -6.52 -3.44 -17.68
N ILE A 220 -7.80 -3.59 -18.03
CA ILE A 220 -8.82 -4.22 -17.17
C ILE A 220 -9.02 -5.66 -17.68
N THR A 221 -8.02 -6.49 -17.41
CA THR A 221 -8.00 -7.87 -17.86
C THR A 221 -9.06 -8.72 -17.15
N GLY A 222 -9.33 -9.91 -17.67
CA GLY A 222 -10.23 -10.87 -17.02
C GLY A 222 -9.77 -11.26 -15.61
N LEU A 223 -8.45 -11.32 -15.39
CA LEU A 223 -7.87 -11.70 -14.10
C LEU A 223 -7.99 -10.58 -13.06
N ILE A 224 -7.85 -9.31 -13.46
CA ILE A 224 -8.19 -8.17 -12.59
C ILE A 224 -9.67 -8.19 -12.23
N LYS A 225 -10.56 -8.35 -13.23
CA LYS A 225 -12.01 -8.36 -13.02
C LYS A 225 -12.51 -9.51 -12.15
N ALA A 226 -11.89 -10.68 -12.25
CA ALA A 226 -12.26 -11.86 -11.47
C ALA A 226 -12.05 -11.66 -9.97
N ASN A 227 -11.07 -10.84 -9.58
CA ASN A 227 -10.71 -10.64 -8.18
C ASN A 227 -11.20 -9.31 -7.60
N ILE A 228 -11.69 -8.39 -8.44
CA ILE A 228 -12.18 -7.06 -8.04
C ILE A 228 -13.64 -6.90 -8.51
N PRO A 229 -14.61 -7.38 -7.71
CA PRO A 229 -16.02 -7.41 -8.10
C PRO A 229 -16.71 -6.05 -7.97
N THR A 230 -16.20 -5.15 -7.14
CA THR A 230 -16.78 -3.81 -6.94
C THR A 230 -16.25 -2.85 -7.98
N ARG A 231 -17.15 -2.15 -8.68
CA ARG A 231 -16.78 -1.32 -9.83
C ARG A 231 -17.45 0.05 -9.78
N LEU A 232 -16.70 1.09 -10.07
CA LEU A 232 -17.17 2.45 -10.22
C LEU A 232 -16.77 2.92 -11.61
N SER A 233 -17.76 3.22 -12.45
CA SER A 233 -17.52 3.82 -13.76
C SER A 233 -18.07 5.23 -13.78
N PHE A 234 -17.20 6.21 -13.90
CA PHE A 234 -17.57 7.53 -14.39
C PHE A 234 -17.84 7.45 -15.90
N GLN A 235 -18.16 8.60 -16.50
CA GLN A 235 -18.37 8.71 -17.94
C GLN A 235 -17.19 8.12 -18.73
N VAL A 236 -17.53 7.32 -19.75
CA VAL A 236 -16.58 6.74 -20.70
C VAL A 236 -16.99 7.05 -22.14
N SER A 237 -16.08 6.88 -23.09
CA SER A 237 -16.29 7.29 -24.48
C SER A 237 -17.24 6.36 -25.25
N SER A 238 -17.31 5.08 -24.90
CA SER A 238 -18.03 4.09 -25.70
C SER A 238 -18.72 3.00 -24.89
N LYS A 239 -19.68 2.33 -25.54
CA LYS A 239 -20.34 1.12 -25.03
C LYS A 239 -19.36 -0.02 -24.78
N ILE A 240 -18.26 -0.06 -25.53
CA ILE A 240 -17.19 -1.07 -25.37
C ILE A 240 -16.49 -0.80 -24.05
N ASP A 241 -16.07 0.45 -23.81
CA ASP A 241 -15.42 0.85 -22.55
C ASP A 241 -16.30 0.59 -21.33
N SER A 242 -17.60 0.90 -21.43
CA SER A 242 -18.57 0.62 -20.36
C SER A 242 -18.60 -0.87 -20.02
N ARG A 243 -18.63 -1.74 -21.05
CA ARG A 243 -18.61 -3.20 -20.85
C ARG A 243 -17.29 -3.71 -20.32
N THR A 244 -16.17 -3.11 -20.74
CA THR A 244 -14.86 -3.49 -20.20
C THR A 244 -14.84 -3.34 -18.68
N ILE A 245 -15.43 -2.27 -18.16
CA ILE A 245 -15.48 -2.00 -16.71
C ILE A 245 -16.62 -2.76 -16.05
N LEU A 246 -17.87 -2.51 -16.43
CA LEU A 246 -19.05 -2.96 -15.70
C LEU A 246 -19.59 -4.32 -16.15
N ASP A 247 -19.02 -4.92 -17.21
CA ASP A 247 -19.60 -6.06 -17.93
C ASP A 247 -20.98 -5.74 -18.57
N GLN A 248 -21.36 -4.46 -18.60
CA GLN A 248 -22.61 -3.96 -19.18
C GLN A 248 -22.46 -2.54 -19.77
N MET A 249 -23.42 -2.15 -20.61
CA MET A 249 -23.52 -0.77 -21.11
C MET A 249 -24.12 0.17 -20.05
N GLY A 250 -23.95 1.49 -20.25
CA GLY A 250 -24.62 2.53 -19.48
C GLY A 250 -23.69 3.67 -19.07
N ALA A 251 -22.40 3.40 -18.88
CA ALA A 251 -21.45 4.42 -18.44
C ALA A 251 -21.16 5.46 -19.55
N GLU A 252 -21.32 5.10 -20.82
CA GLU A 252 -21.17 6.01 -21.94
C GLU A 252 -22.28 7.08 -22.00
N ALA A 253 -23.41 6.84 -21.33
CA ALA A 253 -24.55 7.75 -21.26
C ALA A 253 -24.54 8.67 -20.02
N LEU A 254 -23.49 8.58 -19.20
CA LEU A 254 -23.31 9.46 -18.04
C LEU A 254 -23.01 10.89 -18.48
N LEU A 255 -23.26 11.84 -17.58
CA LEU A 255 -23.21 13.28 -17.86
C LEU A 255 -21.84 13.91 -17.60
N GLY A 256 -20.84 13.13 -17.20
CA GLY A 256 -19.56 13.62 -16.69
C GLY A 256 -19.69 14.44 -15.40
N MET A 257 -18.64 15.17 -15.04
CA MET A 257 -18.59 16.01 -13.82
C MET A 257 -19.02 15.24 -12.55
N GLY A 258 -18.50 14.03 -12.37
CA GLY A 258 -18.75 13.18 -11.21
C GLY A 258 -19.97 12.26 -11.32
N ASP A 259 -20.74 12.30 -12.41
CA ASP A 259 -21.81 11.33 -12.63
C ASP A 259 -21.22 9.93 -12.88
N MET A 260 -21.67 8.93 -12.13
CA MET A 260 -21.11 7.58 -12.15
C MET A 260 -22.14 6.47 -11.99
N LEU A 261 -21.76 5.28 -12.42
CA LEU A 261 -22.40 4.01 -12.11
C LEU A 261 -21.55 3.27 -11.08
N TYR A 262 -22.15 2.99 -9.93
CA TYR A 262 -21.56 2.22 -8.85
C TYR A 262 -22.18 0.81 -8.82
N MET A 263 -21.34 -0.21 -8.97
CA MET A 263 -21.73 -1.62 -8.91
C MET A 263 -21.13 -2.27 -7.65
N PRO A 264 -21.94 -2.47 -6.60
CA PRO A 264 -21.52 -3.21 -5.41
C PRO A 264 -21.17 -4.67 -5.72
N SER A 265 -20.26 -5.24 -4.94
CA SER A 265 -19.99 -6.69 -4.98
C SER A 265 -21.27 -7.50 -4.71
N GLY A 266 -21.46 -8.59 -5.45
CA GLY A 266 -22.60 -9.51 -5.29
C GLY A 266 -23.89 -9.03 -5.93
N THR A 267 -23.92 -7.83 -6.51
CA THR A 267 -25.05 -7.32 -7.29
C THR A 267 -24.70 -7.29 -8.77
N GLY A 268 -25.68 -7.61 -9.63
CA GLY A 268 -25.51 -7.55 -11.10
C GLY A 268 -26.03 -6.26 -11.73
N LEU A 269 -26.50 -5.30 -10.92
CA LEU A 269 -27.11 -4.06 -11.40
C LEU A 269 -26.40 -2.85 -10.75
N PRO A 270 -25.84 -1.93 -11.55
CA PRO A 270 -25.25 -0.72 -11.03
C PRO A 270 -26.32 0.28 -10.60
N ILE A 271 -25.97 1.05 -9.58
CA ILE A 271 -26.73 2.18 -9.06
C ILE A 271 -26.11 3.44 -9.63
N ARG A 272 -26.93 4.34 -10.18
CA ARG A 272 -26.43 5.65 -10.62
C ARG A 272 -26.24 6.56 -9.41
N VAL A 273 -25.06 7.15 -9.32
CA VAL A 273 -24.64 8.04 -8.24
C VAL A 273 -24.07 9.31 -8.85
N HIS A 274 -24.50 10.44 -8.33
CA HIS A 274 -23.92 11.74 -8.61
C HIS A 274 -22.81 12.00 -7.59
N GLY A 275 -21.57 11.90 -8.04
CA GLY A 275 -20.36 11.95 -7.22
C GLY A 275 -20.25 13.22 -6.40
N ALA A 276 -19.78 13.05 -5.17
CA ALA A 276 -19.45 14.17 -4.30
C ALA A 276 -18.30 14.99 -4.90
N PHE A 277 -18.47 16.31 -4.93
CA PHE A 277 -17.46 17.26 -5.35
C PHE A 277 -16.64 17.72 -4.15
N VAL A 278 -15.33 17.77 -4.36
CA VAL A 278 -14.37 18.41 -3.48
C VAL A 278 -13.40 19.21 -4.33
N SER A 279 -13.10 20.44 -3.91
CA SER A 279 -12.12 21.27 -4.62
C SER A 279 -10.69 20.94 -4.19
N ASP A 280 -9.72 21.28 -5.03
CA ASP A 280 -8.30 21.15 -4.67
C ASP A 280 -7.96 21.96 -3.42
N GLU A 281 -8.56 23.15 -3.25
CA GLU A 281 -8.39 23.96 -2.04
C GLU A 281 -8.88 23.23 -0.78
N GLU A 282 -10.01 22.52 -0.86
CA GLU A 282 -10.51 21.68 0.22
C GLU A 282 -9.53 20.54 0.56
N VAL A 283 -8.98 19.86 -0.45
CA VAL A 283 -7.96 18.82 -0.27
C VAL A 283 -6.71 19.39 0.43
N HIS A 284 -6.17 20.52 -0.07
CA HIS A 284 -5.00 21.16 0.51
C HIS A 284 -5.21 21.54 1.97
N ARG A 285 -6.38 22.10 2.32
CA ARG A 285 -6.69 22.46 3.72
C ARG A 285 -6.67 21.25 4.65
N VAL A 286 -7.24 20.13 4.23
CA VAL A 286 -7.24 18.89 5.03
C VAL A 286 -5.82 18.33 5.17
N VAL A 287 -5.05 18.31 4.08
CA VAL A 287 -3.65 17.86 4.12
C VAL A 287 -2.80 18.74 5.03
N SER A 288 -2.91 20.06 4.92
CA SER A 288 -2.17 21.00 5.78
C SER A 288 -2.52 20.81 7.25
N TYR A 289 -3.80 20.59 7.56
CA TYR A 289 -4.22 20.25 8.92
C TYR A 289 -3.57 18.95 9.40
N LEU A 290 -3.61 17.87 8.61
CA LEU A 290 -3.04 16.58 9.00
C LEU A 290 -1.52 16.64 9.21
N LYS A 291 -0.79 17.37 8.36
CA LYS A 291 0.66 17.60 8.53
C LYS A 291 0.98 18.32 9.85
N SER A 292 0.11 19.22 10.29
CA SER A 292 0.29 19.90 11.59
C SER A 292 0.13 18.97 12.79
N GLN A 293 -0.48 17.79 12.61
CA GLN A 293 -0.70 16.82 13.69
C GLN A 293 0.49 15.86 13.86
N GLY A 294 1.38 15.75 12.87
CA GLY A 294 2.57 14.90 12.97
C GLY A 294 3.21 14.57 11.62
N GLU A 295 4.47 14.15 11.70
CA GLU A 295 5.26 13.72 10.55
C GLU A 295 4.87 12.31 10.07
N PRO A 296 5.08 11.98 8.79
CA PRO A 296 4.85 10.64 8.26
C PRO A 296 5.79 9.62 8.90
N ASN A 297 5.23 8.55 9.48
CA ASN A 297 5.99 7.39 9.94
C ASN A 297 6.21 6.40 8.79
N SER A 298 7.07 6.79 7.84
CA SER A 298 7.39 5.96 6.68
C SER A 298 8.11 4.68 7.11
N ILE A 299 7.80 3.56 6.45
CA ILE A 299 8.49 2.30 6.65
C ILE A 299 9.63 2.21 5.65
N ASP A 300 10.85 2.13 6.16
CA ASP A 300 12.05 1.91 5.35
C ASP A 300 11.94 0.58 4.58
N GLY A 301 12.39 0.57 3.34
CA GLY A 301 12.44 -0.64 2.51
C GLY A 301 11.20 -0.95 1.66
N ILE A 302 10.06 -0.26 1.83
CA ILE A 302 8.86 -0.47 0.96
C ILE A 302 9.22 -0.32 -0.53
N LEU A 303 10.07 0.65 -0.87
CA LEU A 303 10.44 0.97 -2.25
C LEU A 303 11.75 0.31 -2.71
N GLU A 304 12.49 -0.35 -1.82
CA GLU A 304 13.85 -0.86 -2.11
C GLU A 304 13.86 -2.21 -2.84
N GLY A 305 12.70 -2.86 -3.04
CA GLY A 305 12.58 -4.08 -3.84
C GLY A 305 13.19 -5.32 -3.20
N GLY A 306 13.51 -5.26 -1.90
CA GLY A 306 13.90 -6.43 -1.13
C GLY A 306 12.77 -7.44 -1.07
N VAL A 307 13.03 -8.66 -1.53
CA VAL A 307 12.22 -9.82 -1.15
C VAL A 307 12.18 -9.86 0.37
N LEU A 308 10.97 -9.81 0.93
CA LEU A 308 10.77 -10.16 2.33
C LEU A 308 11.36 -11.55 2.53
N ASP A 309 12.23 -11.65 3.53
CA ASP A 309 13.00 -12.83 3.91
C ASP A 309 12.04 -14.01 4.12
N ASP A 310 11.88 -14.86 3.11
CA ASP A 310 11.27 -16.16 3.31
C ASP A 310 12.27 -16.96 4.14
N GLY A 311 11.80 -17.43 5.30
CA GLY A 311 12.55 -18.31 6.17
C GLY A 311 12.99 -19.61 5.45
N PRO A 312 13.77 -20.46 6.13
CA PRO A 312 14.68 -21.44 5.49
C PRO A 312 14.07 -22.59 4.67
N ASP A 313 12.78 -22.57 4.32
CA ASP A 313 12.04 -23.74 3.81
C ASP A 313 11.39 -23.56 2.42
N ALA A 314 12.02 -22.81 1.52
CA ALA A 314 11.65 -22.84 0.09
C ALA A 314 12.70 -23.64 -0.72
N LEU A 315 12.44 -24.94 -0.82
CA LEU A 315 13.14 -25.90 -1.66
C LEU A 315 13.22 -25.46 -3.14
N THR A 316 14.46 -25.44 -3.64
CA THR A 316 14.91 -25.87 -4.98
C THR A 316 13.93 -25.69 -6.15
N SER A 317 14.15 -24.64 -6.94
CA SER A 317 13.93 -24.71 -8.39
C SER A 317 15.24 -24.36 -9.10
N GLU A 318 15.88 -25.38 -9.66
CA GLU A 318 17.01 -25.26 -10.57
C GLU A 318 16.64 -24.40 -11.79
N GLY A 319 17.60 -23.58 -12.24
CA GLY A 319 17.62 -23.05 -13.60
C GLY A 319 18.08 -21.60 -13.72
N GLY A 320 19.39 -21.39 -13.86
CA GLY A 320 19.91 -20.15 -14.45
C GLY A 320 21.13 -19.56 -13.75
N VAL A 321 22.31 -20.06 -14.15
CA VAL A 321 23.63 -19.50 -13.82
C VAL A 321 23.70 -18.03 -14.26
N MET A 322 23.90 -17.11 -13.31
CA MET A 322 24.60 -15.82 -13.45
C MET A 322 24.75 -15.18 -12.04
N GLY A 323 25.63 -15.74 -11.22
CA GLY A 323 26.05 -15.15 -9.94
C GLY A 323 27.57 -15.01 -9.94
N GLY A 324 28.07 -13.78 -9.88
CA GLY A 324 29.51 -13.54 -9.72
C GLY A 324 30.02 -12.10 -9.86
N GLY A 325 29.21 -11.13 -10.36
CA GLY A 325 29.70 -9.77 -10.62
C GLY A 325 29.39 -8.72 -9.54
N GLU A 326 28.13 -8.62 -9.12
CA GLU A 326 27.69 -7.49 -8.27
C GLU A 326 27.86 -7.73 -6.76
N GLY A 327 27.90 -9.01 -6.34
CA GLY A 327 28.13 -9.38 -4.94
C GLY A 327 29.54 -9.05 -4.46
N ASP A 328 30.54 -9.38 -5.28
CA ASP A 328 31.96 -9.12 -4.99
C ASP A 328 32.28 -7.63 -4.98
N ALA A 329 31.81 -6.87 -5.96
CA ALA A 329 32.11 -5.44 -6.05
C ALA A 329 31.58 -4.63 -4.84
N MET A 330 30.40 -4.98 -4.32
CA MET A 330 29.82 -4.33 -3.13
C MET A 330 30.51 -4.78 -1.84
N TYR A 331 30.93 -6.05 -1.79
CA TYR A 331 31.71 -6.60 -0.68
C TYR A 331 33.07 -5.90 -0.56
N ASP A 332 33.79 -5.75 -1.67
CA ASP A 332 35.09 -5.08 -1.71
C ASP A 332 35.01 -3.61 -1.26
N GLN A 333 33.95 -2.90 -1.68
CA GLN A 333 33.71 -1.52 -1.24
C GLN A 333 33.42 -1.45 0.27
N ALA A 334 32.63 -2.40 0.79
CA ALA A 334 32.36 -2.47 2.22
C ALA A 334 33.64 -2.74 3.03
N VAL A 335 34.50 -3.64 2.55
CA VAL A 335 35.81 -3.93 3.17
C VAL A 335 36.68 -2.68 3.18
N ALA A 336 36.75 -1.96 2.07
CA ALA A 336 37.52 -0.72 1.97
C ALA A 336 37.05 0.34 2.98
N ILE A 337 35.74 0.54 3.14
CA ILE A 337 35.16 1.46 4.12
C ILE A 337 35.52 1.06 5.55
N VAL A 338 35.38 -0.22 5.89
CA VAL A 338 35.69 -0.73 7.23
C VAL A 338 37.16 -0.54 7.57
N LEU A 339 38.07 -0.83 6.63
CA LEU A 339 39.51 -0.65 6.80
C LEU A 339 39.91 0.83 6.89
N GLN A 340 39.35 1.69 6.02
CA GLN A 340 39.64 3.12 5.99
C GLN A 340 39.23 3.82 7.30
N HIS A 341 38.04 3.50 7.81
CA HIS A 341 37.48 4.13 9.01
C HIS A 341 37.83 3.39 10.31
N LYS A 342 38.56 2.26 10.22
CA LYS A 342 38.96 1.40 11.35
C LYS A 342 37.79 1.03 12.26
N ARG A 343 36.60 0.84 11.71
CA ARG A 343 35.38 0.56 12.47
C ARG A 343 34.48 -0.40 11.68
N ALA A 344 34.20 -1.57 12.25
CA ALA A 344 33.32 -2.56 11.65
C ALA A 344 31.93 -2.52 12.31
N SER A 345 31.05 -1.65 11.82
CA SER A 345 29.68 -1.51 12.35
C SER A 345 28.65 -1.37 11.23
N ILE A 346 27.45 -1.94 11.45
CA ILE A 346 26.38 -1.98 10.44
C ILE A 346 26.02 -0.57 9.98
N SER A 347 25.86 0.36 10.93
CA SER A 347 25.55 1.77 10.65
C SER A 347 26.60 2.48 9.78
N LEU A 348 27.89 2.15 9.94
CA LEU A 348 28.95 2.73 9.11
C LEU A 348 28.81 2.29 7.66
N VAL A 349 28.65 0.98 7.43
CA VAL A 349 28.50 0.39 6.09
C VAL A 349 27.20 0.87 5.46
N GLN A 350 26.11 0.93 6.23
CA GLN A 350 24.80 1.44 5.82
C GLN A 350 24.90 2.88 5.29
N ARG A 351 25.56 3.77 6.03
CA ARG A 351 25.68 5.19 5.68
C ARG A 351 26.55 5.43 4.45
N HIS A 352 27.67 4.71 4.33
CA HIS A 352 28.64 4.94 3.24
C HIS A 352 28.20 4.28 1.93
N LEU A 353 27.59 3.10 1.98
CA LEU A 353 27.11 2.41 0.78
C LEU A 353 25.65 2.73 0.43
N ARG A 354 24.93 3.47 1.29
CA ARG A 354 23.50 3.79 1.13
C ARG A 354 22.65 2.53 0.89
N ILE A 355 22.92 1.51 1.68
CA ILE A 355 22.22 0.21 1.64
C ILE A 355 21.40 0.01 2.91
N GLY A 356 20.35 -0.82 2.88
CA GLY A 356 19.56 -1.14 4.07
C GLY A 356 20.31 -1.96 5.13
N TYR A 357 19.81 -1.94 6.37
CA TYR A 357 20.45 -2.57 7.55
C TYR A 357 20.81 -4.04 7.32
N ASN A 358 19.89 -4.86 6.81
CA ASN A 358 20.12 -6.30 6.61
C ASN A 358 21.23 -6.58 5.58
N ARG A 359 21.36 -5.72 4.56
CA ARG A 359 22.43 -5.84 3.56
C ARG A 359 23.78 -5.48 4.18
N ALA A 360 23.84 -4.42 4.97
CA ALA A 360 25.03 -4.05 5.72
C ALA A 360 25.43 -5.11 6.78
N ALA A 361 24.45 -5.75 7.42
CA ALA A 361 24.67 -6.86 8.36
C ALA A 361 25.27 -8.09 7.66
N ARG A 362 24.70 -8.53 6.53
CA ARG A 362 25.23 -9.65 5.74
C ARG A 362 26.65 -9.40 5.24
N LEU A 363 26.97 -8.18 4.82
CA LEU A 363 28.34 -7.83 4.41
C LEU A 363 29.34 -7.96 5.56
N LEU A 364 28.96 -7.55 6.78
CA LEU A 364 29.80 -7.73 7.96
C LEU A 364 29.91 -9.19 8.41
N GLU A 365 28.86 -9.99 8.28
CA GLU A 365 28.91 -11.44 8.52
C GLU A 365 29.81 -12.16 7.52
N GLN A 366 29.81 -11.74 6.26
CA GLN A 366 30.75 -12.25 5.25
C GLN A 366 32.19 -11.90 5.62
N MET A 367 32.45 -10.67 6.07
CA MET A 367 33.77 -10.25 6.55
C MET A 367 34.22 -11.04 7.80
N GLU A 368 33.30 -11.45 8.66
CA GLU A 368 33.59 -12.31 9.81
C GLU A 368 33.96 -13.73 9.37
N LYS A 369 33.16 -14.31 8.46
CA LYS A 369 33.45 -15.63 7.88
C LYS A 369 34.77 -15.67 7.12
N SER A 370 35.16 -14.56 6.49
CA SER A 370 36.44 -14.42 5.80
C SER A 370 37.61 -14.06 6.73
N GLY A 371 37.37 -13.90 8.03
CA GLY A 371 38.40 -13.56 9.03
C GLY A 371 38.92 -12.12 8.96
N LEU A 372 38.20 -11.20 8.33
CA LEU A 372 38.56 -9.77 8.29
C LEU A 372 38.16 -9.03 9.58
N VAL A 373 37.04 -9.44 10.19
CA VAL A 373 36.52 -8.85 11.42
C VAL A 373 36.17 -9.95 12.44
N SER A 374 36.21 -9.62 13.73
CA SER A 374 35.84 -10.53 14.80
C SER A 374 34.33 -10.79 14.84
N SER A 375 33.96 -11.79 15.62
CA SER A 375 32.60 -11.91 16.11
C SER A 375 32.19 -10.67 16.90
N MET A 376 30.88 -10.45 16.98
CA MET A 376 30.32 -9.29 17.68
C MET A 376 30.66 -9.34 19.17
N SER A 377 31.32 -8.30 19.67
CA SER A 377 31.60 -8.12 21.09
C SER A 377 30.32 -7.74 21.85
N THR A 378 30.33 -7.90 23.18
CA THR A 378 29.21 -7.55 24.09
C THR A 378 28.82 -6.08 24.05
N ASN A 379 29.67 -5.20 23.51
CA ASN A 379 29.37 -3.78 23.27
C ASN A 379 28.80 -3.48 21.86
N GLY A 380 28.51 -4.52 21.06
CA GLY A 380 27.95 -4.40 19.71
C GLY A 380 28.97 -4.02 18.62
N ASN A 381 30.26 -3.86 18.95
CA ASN A 381 31.32 -3.60 17.97
C ASN A 381 32.00 -4.90 17.53
N ARG A 382 32.56 -4.89 16.32
CA ARG A 382 33.46 -5.93 15.79
C ARG A 382 34.87 -5.35 15.67
N ASP A 383 35.88 -6.11 16.08
CA ASP A 383 37.28 -5.73 15.95
C ASP A 383 37.80 -6.14 14.56
N ILE A 384 38.71 -5.35 13.98
CA ILE A 384 39.32 -5.68 12.69
C ILE A 384 40.54 -6.56 12.95
N ILE A 385 40.57 -7.76 12.36
CA ILE A 385 41.58 -8.80 12.64
C ILE A 385 42.82 -8.63 11.74
N VAL A 386 42.69 -7.95 10.59
CA VAL A 386 43.79 -7.81 9.64
C VAL A 386 44.81 -6.75 10.09
N PRO A 387 46.12 -7.06 10.10
CA PRO A 387 47.15 -6.04 10.35
C PRO A 387 47.13 -4.98 9.25
N ALA A 388 47.27 -3.71 9.64
CA ALA A 388 47.36 -2.60 8.69
C ALA A 388 48.51 -2.86 7.70
N ARG A 389 48.22 -2.85 6.40
CA ARG A 389 49.27 -2.67 5.40
C ARG A 389 49.86 -1.27 5.63
N ALA A 390 51.07 -1.22 6.16
CA ALA A 390 51.91 -0.03 6.02
C ALA A 390 52.15 0.16 4.52
N GLU A 391 52.00 1.40 4.05
CA GLU A 391 52.28 1.80 2.66
C GLU A 391 53.69 1.39 2.21
#